data_AF-A0A2N6DQ28-F1
#
_entry.id   AF-A0A2N6DQ28-F1
#
_cell.length_a   1.000
_cell.length_b   1.000
_cell.length_c   1.000
_cell.angle_alpha   90.00
_cell.angle_beta   90.00
_cell.angle_gamma   90.00
#
_symmetry.space_group_name_H-M   'P 1'
#
loop_
_entity.id
_entity.type
_entity.pdbx_description
1 polymer ?
#
loop_
_entity_poly.entity_id
_entity_poly.type
_entity_poly.pdbx_seq_one_letter_code
_entity_poly.pdbx_strand_id
1 'polypeptide(L)' 'AHCHLDAGQRRYLEEAARRTGLSARACQRILKVARTIADLAGEERIATHHLAEAIQYRSLDRRL' A
#
# COMPACT_ATOMS: atom_id res chain seq x y z
N ALA A 1 -2.06 -13.06 -7.58
CA ALA A 1 -3.13 -12.33 -6.86
C ALA A 1 -3.29 -10.97 -7.52
N HIS A 2 -4.39 -10.76 -8.24
CA HIS A 2 -4.72 -9.48 -8.86
C HIS A 2 -5.36 -8.58 -7.80
N CYS A 3 -4.70 -7.45 -7.48
CA CYS A 3 -5.29 -6.41 -6.65
C CYS A 3 -5.95 -5.41 -7.58
N HIS A 4 -7.28 -5.31 -7.55
CA HIS A 4 -7.99 -4.26 -8.26
C HIS A 4 -7.89 -2.98 -7.45
N LEU A 5 -6.93 -2.13 -7.82
CA LEU A 5 -6.91 -0.74 -7.38
C LEU A 5 -7.72 0.11 -8.36
N ASP A 6 -8.46 1.07 -7.83
CA ASP A 6 -9.02 2.13 -8.66
C ASP A 6 -7.90 3.08 -9.15
N ALA A 7 -8.26 3.98 -10.07
CA ALA A 7 -7.31 4.92 -10.65
C ALA A 7 -6.70 5.88 -9.61
N GLY A 8 -7.46 6.27 -8.58
CA GLY A 8 -7.01 7.16 -7.52
C GLY A 8 -6.01 6.47 -6.58
N GLN A 9 -6.29 5.24 -6.19
CA GLN A 9 -5.43 4.39 -5.37
C GLN A 9 -4.12 4.07 -6.08
N ARG A 10 -4.19 3.77 -7.38
CA ARG A 10 -2.99 3.55 -8.19
C ARG A 10 -2.14 4.81 -8.26
N ARG A 11 -2.74 5.96 -8.53
CA ARG A 11 -2.04 7.25 -8.56
C ARG A 11 -1.42 7.59 -7.20
N TYR A 12 -2.14 7.35 -6.11
CA TYR A 12 -1.64 7.54 -4.75
C TYR A 12 -0.40 6.70 -4.47
N LEU A 13 -0.43 5.40 -4.83
CA LEU A 13 0.72 4.51 -4.67
C LEU A 13 1.91 4.94 -5.53
N GLU A 14 1.67 5.36 -6.77
CA GLU A 14 2.71 5.86 -7.68
C GLU A 14 3.36 7.15 -7.14
N GLU A 15 2.57 8.10 -6.64
CA GLU A 15 3.07 9.32 -6.02
C GLU A 15 3.87 9.03 -4.74
N ALA A 16 3.37 8.14 -3.87
CA ALA A 16 4.08 7.71 -2.68
C ALA A 16 5.40 7.01 -3.02
N ALA A 17 5.42 6.16 -4.05
CA ALA A 17 6.61 5.47 -4.52
C ALA A 17 7.67 6.47 -5.02
N ARG A 18 7.29 7.49 -5.79
CA ARG A 18 8.19 8.55 -6.23
C ARG A 18 8.77 9.34 -5.05
N ARG A 19 7.95 9.69 -4.06
CA ARG A 19 8.38 10.49 -2.89
C ARG A 19 9.32 9.74 -1.95
N THR A 20 9.16 8.43 -1.82
CA THR A 20 9.89 7.61 -0.84
C THR A 20 10.95 6.71 -1.47
N GLY A 21 11.10 6.74 -2.80
CA GLY A 21 12.07 5.93 -3.53
C GLY A 21 11.75 4.43 -3.50
N LEU A 22 10.47 4.06 -3.53
CA LEU A 22 10.07 2.64 -3.55
C LEU A 22 10.38 2.02 -4.90
N SER A 23 11.03 0.87 -4.88
CA SER A 23 11.12 -0.01 -6.04
C SER A 23 9.77 -0.68 -6.32
N ALA A 24 9.58 -1.18 -7.54
CA ALA A 24 8.38 -1.96 -7.89
C ALA A 24 8.13 -3.14 -6.92
N ARG A 25 9.21 -3.79 -6.45
CA ARG A 25 9.13 -4.86 -5.45
C ARG A 25 8.64 -4.35 -4.09
N ALA A 26 9.07 -3.15 -3.70
CA ALA A 26 8.57 -2.52 -2.47
C ALA A 26 7.08 -2.15 -2.61
N CYS A 27 6.64 -1.64 -3.77
CA CYS A 27 5.21 -1.41 -4.03
C CYS A 27 4.39 -2.70 -3.94
N GLN A 28 4.88 -3.83 -4.47
CA GLN A 28 4.19 -5.11 -4.30
C GLN A 28 4.08 -5.55 -2.82
N ARG A 29 5.09 -5.26 -1.99
CA ARG A 29 5.01 -5.52 -0.55
C ARG A 29 3.97 -4.62 0.13
N ILE A 30 3.92 -3.34 -0.24
CA ILE A 30 2.88 -2.40 0.22
C ILE A 30 1.49 -2.96 -0.09
N LEU A 31 1.26 -3.44 -1.31
CA LEU A 31 -0.03 -4.02 -1.70
C LEU A 31 -0.42 -5.24 -0.88
N LYS A 32 0.54 -6.11 -0.55
CA LYS A 32 0.28 -7.26 0.33
C LYS A 32 -0.13 -6.84 1.73
N VAL A 33 0.60 -5.87 2.32
CA VAL A 33 0.29 -5.36 3.65
C VAL A 33 -1.07 -4.64 3.65
N ALA A 34 -1.33 -3.81 2.64
CA ALA A 34 -2.62 -3.13 2.49
C ALA A 34 -3.78 -4.12 2.32
N ARG A 35 -3.57 -5.26 1.64
CA ARG A 35 -4.55 -6.35 1.58
C ARG A 35 -4.79 -6.95 2.96
N THR A 36 -3.75 -7.25 3.72
CA THR A 36 -3.88 -7.77 5.08
C THR A 36 -4.62 -6.79 5.99
N ILE A 37 -4.36 -5.49 5.89
CA ILE A 37 -5.09 -4.47 6.66
C ILE A 37 -6.58 -4.47 6.26
N ALA A 38 -6.88 -4.52 4.97
CA ALA A 38 -8.27 -4.63 4.49
C ALA A 38 -8.96 -5.90 4.99
N ASP A 39 -8.25 -7.04 4.98
CA ASP A 39 -8.76 -8.31 5.49
C ASP A 39 -9.08 -8.21 7.00
N LEU A 40 -8.22 -7.56 7.78
CA LEU A 40 -8.42 -7.33 9.21
C LEU A 40 -9.58 -6.37 9.50
N ALA A 41 -9.82 -5.40 8.61
CA ALA A 41 -10.96 -4.49 8.67
C ALA A 41 -12.28 -5.12 8.19
N GLY A 42 -12.24 -6.35 7.64
CA GLY A 42 -13.40 -7.00 7.03
C GLY A 42 -13.80 -6.38 5.69
N GLU A 43 -12.91 -5.64 5.02
CA GLU A 43 -13.18 -5.00 3.74
C GLU A 43 -12.77 -5.88 2.55
N GLU A 44 -13.71 -6.10 1.62
CA GLU A 44 -13.43 -6.86 0.39
C GLU A 44 -12.46 -6.14 -0.55
N ARG A 45 -12.34 -4.81 -0.45
CA ARG A 45 -11.52 -3.99 -1.34
C ARG A 45 -10.46 -3.25 -0.54
N ILE A 46 -9.32 -3.03 -1.17
CA ILE A 46 -8.34 -2.10 -0.62
C ILE A 46 -8.90 -0.69 -0.82
N ALA A 47 -8.93 0.10 0.24
CA ALA A 47 -9.18 1.52 0.21
C ALA A 47 -7.87 2.31 0.34
N THR A 48 -7.90 3.61 0.03
CA THR A 48 -6.72 4.49 0.11
C THR A 48 -6.11 4.53 1.50
N HIS A 49 -6.92 4.41 2.55
CA HIS A 49 -6.42 4.42 3.94
C HIS A 49 -5.59 3.18 4.27
N HIS A 50 -5.96 1.99 3.78
CA HIS A 50 -5.14 0.78 3.90
C HIS A 50 -3.77 0.94 3.23
N LEU A 51 -3.72 1.60 2.06
CA LEU A 51 -2.45 1.90 1.37
C LEU A 51 -1.59 2.87 2.20
N ALA A 52 -2.21 3.93 2.73
CA ALA A 52 -1.53 4.92 3.56
C ALA A 52 -0.91 4.28 4.81
N GLU A 53 -1.65 3.39 5.47
CA GLU A 53 -1.20 2.68 6.65
C GLU A 53 -0.06 1.69 6.32
N ALA A 54 -0.18 0.92 5.23
CA ALA A 54 0.90 0.05 4.76
C ALA A 54 2.21 0.81 4.45
N ILE A 55 2.11 2.00 3.87
CA ILE A 55 3.28 2.87 3.62
C ILE A 55 3.90 3.39 4.91
N GLN A 56 3.07 3.77 5.89
CA GLN A 56 3.53 4.20 7.21
C GLN A 56 4.27 3.07 7.93
N TYR A 57 3.73 1.85 7.94
CA TYR A 57 4.40 0.70 8.53
C TYR A 57 5.78 0.46 7.94
N ARG A 58 5.92 0.56 6.61
CA ARG A 58 7.24 0.41 5.97
C ARG A 58 8.21 1.52 6.38
N SER A 59 7.73 2.75 6.55
CA SER A 59 8.56 3.88 6.97
C SER A 59 9.05 3.71 8.41
N LEU A 60 8.21 3.11 9.27
CA LEU A 60 8.58 2.74 10.64
C LEU A 60 9.59 1.59 10.67
N ASP A 61 9.35 0.52 9.89
CA ASP A 61 10.26 -0.64 9.77
C ASP A 61 11.67 -0.25 9.30
N ARG A 62 11.79 0.74 8.42
CA ARG A 62 13.10 1.25 7.95
C ARG A 62 13.81 2.13 8.98
N ARG A 63 13.12 2.59 10.03
CA ARG A 63 13.68 3.45 11.10
C ARG A 63 14.14 2.64 12.32
N LEU A 64 13.72 1.38 12.42
CA LEU A 64 14.19 0.42 13.42
C LEU A 64 15.49 -0.24 12.94
#